data_AF-A0A1X2EDZ2-F1
#
_entry.id   AF-A0A1X2EDZ2-F1
#
_cell.length_a   1.000
_cell.length_b   1.000
_cell.length_c   1.000
_cell.angle_alpha   90.00
_cell.angle_beta   90.00
_cell.angle_gamma   90.00
#
_symmetry.space_group_name_H-M   'P 1'
#
loop_
_entity.id
_entity.type
_entity.pdbx_description
1 polymer ?
#
loop_
_entity_poly.entity_id
_entity_poly.type
_entity_poly.pdbx_seq_one_letter_code
_entity_poly.pdbx_strand_id
1 'polypeptide(L)'
;MSTTPITTPALPPQPRVLRRAFAAAAVGRILLGASAFASPRSQTRMNGVPDQLLSTETKYLIRIFGARALALGIGYLGSDELNRRRWQYLGLMVDTLDNLNAAMELKNLERGDPRVRSLLSLVAVTGPYAMLGAVGAIQRHWVR
;
A
#
# COMPACT_ATOMS: atom_id res chain seq x y z
N MET A 1 25.52 24.67 33.66
CA MET A 1 24.15 24.29 33.29
C MET A 1 24.26 23.06 32.38
N SER A 2 24.21 21.87 32.97
CA SER A 2 24.41 20.61 32.22
C SER A 2 23.06 20.13 31.68
N THR A 3 22.90 20.14 30.36
CA THR A 3 21.72 19.61 29.68
C THR A 3 21.85 18.09 29.58
N THR A 4 21.15 17.36 30.43
CA THR A 4 21.03 15.91 30.32
C THR A 4 20.31 15.57 29.02
N PRO A 5 20.89 14.76 28.11
CA PRO A 5 20.21 14.37 26.88
C PRO A 5 19.01 13.49 27.24
N ILE A 6 17.81 13.95 26.88
CA ILE A 6 16.58 13.18 27.02
C ILE A 6 16.70 11.97 26.08
N THR A 7 17.08 10.83 26.64
CA THR A 7 17.15 9.58 25.89
C THR A 7 15.72 9.15 25.64
N THR A 8 15.19 9.43 24.45
CA THR A 8 13.86 8.95 24.05
C THR A 8 13.92 7.43 24.08
N PRO A 9 13.05 6.74 24.84
CA PRO A 9 13.11 5.28 24.92
C PRO A 9 12.93 4.69 23.52
N ALA A 10 13.94 3.93 23.08
CA ALA A 10 13.92 3.26 21.79
C ALA A 10 12.71 2.32 21.77
N LEU A 11 11.82 2.49 20.79
CA LEU A 11 10.68 1.61 20.64
C LEU A 11 11.17 0.15 20.51
N PRO A 12 10.58 -0.81 21.24
CA PRO A 12 11.00 -2.20 21.17
C PRO A 12 10.86 -2.70 19.73
N PRO A 13 11.85 -3.43 19.19
CA PRO A 13 11.89 -3.85 17.79
C PRO A 13 10.65 -4.67 17.42
N GLN A 14 10.18 -4.57 16.17
CA GLN A 14 9.03 -5.36 15.74
C GLN A 14 9.29 -6.87 15.83
N PRO A 15 8.25 -7.68 16.14
CA PRO A 15 8.32 -9.13 16.05
C PRO A 15 8.84 -9.55 14.67
N ARG A 16 9.75 -10.54 14.65
CA ARG A 16 10.42 -10.98 13.41
C ARG A 16 9.43 -11.37 12.30
N VAL A 17 8.31 -11.99 12.67
CA VAL A 17 7.24 -12.38 11.74
C VAL A 17 6.63 -11.15 11.06
N LEU A 18 6.25 -10.14 11.84
CA LEU A 18 5.65 -8.93 11.31
C LEU A 18 6.63 -8.15 10.44
N ARG A 19 7.91 -8.08 10.87
CA ARG A 19 8.97 -7.45 10.09
C ARG A 19 9.16 -8.13 8.72
N ARG A 20 9.11 -9.47 8.68
CA ARG A 20 9.18 -10.25 7.43
C ARG A 20 7.95 -10.01 6.56
N ALA A 21 6.75 -9.96 7.14
CA ALA A 21 5.53 -9.67 6.42
C ALA A 21 5.58 -8.28 5.76
N PHE A 22 6.00 -7.24 6.48
CA PHE A 22 6.18 -5.91 5.91
C PHE A 22 7.29 -5.84 4.86
N ALA A 23 8.38 -6.59 5.02
CA ALA A 23 9.42 -6.68 4.00
C ALA A 23 8.90 -7.33 2.72
N ALA A 24 8.17 -8.45 2.83
CA ALA A 24 7.52 -9.09 1.70
C ALA A 24 6.51 -8.15 1.02
N ALA A 25 5.72 -7.43 1.82
CA ALA A 25 4.78 -6.44 1.30
C ALA A 25 5.49 -5.29 0.56
N ALA A 26 6.61 -4.79 1.09
CA ALA A 26 7.41 -3.76 0.44
C ALA A 26 7.99 -4.25 -0.90
N VAL A 27 8.50 -5.48 -0.96
CA VAL A 27 8.94 -6.11 -2.21
C VAL A 27 7.78 -6.24 -3.19
N GLY A 28 6.61 -6.71 -2.75
CA GLY A 28 5.41 -6.79 -3.58
C GLY A 28 5.02 -5.44 -4.18
N ARG A 29 5.03 -4.38 -3.37
CA ARG A 29 4.77 -2.99 -3.83
C ARG A 29 5.80 -2.51 -4.84
N ILE A 30 7.08 -2.86 -4.67
CA ILE A 30 8.13 -2.51 -5.63
C ILE A 30 7.88 -3.19 -6.98
N LEU A 31 7.64 -4.50 -6.97
CA LEU A 31 7.41 -5.28 -8.20
C LEU A 31 6.15 -4.82 -8.94
N LEU A 32 5.03 -4.69 -8.21
CA LEU A 32 3.77 -4.21 -8.77
C LEU A 32 3.87 -2.74 -9.22
N GLY A 33 4.54 -1.90 -8.45
CA GLY A 33 4.73 -0.48 -8.77
C GLY A 33 5.60 -0.27 -10.01
N ALA A 34 6.72 -0.99 -10.10
CA ALA A 34 7.62 -0.93 -11.26
C ALA A 34 6.94 -1.45 -12.53
N SER A 35 6.22 -2.58 -12.43
CA SER A 35 5.46 -3.12 -13.57
C SER A 35 4.34 -2.20 -14.03
N ALA A 36 3.60 -1.59 -13.10
CA ALA A 36 2.58 -0.58 -13.40
C ALA A 36 3.16 0.65 -14.10
N PHE A 37 4.34 1.10 -13.67
CA PHE A 37 5.01 2.25 -14.24
C PHE A 37 5.52 1.97 -15.66
N ALA A 38 6.21 0.84 -15.85
CA ALA A 38 6.82 0.45 -17.11
C ALA A 38 5.78 -0.01 -18.14
N SER A 39 4.80 -0.82 -17.72
CA SER A 39 3.79 -1.40 -18.59
C SER A 39 2.38 -1.33 -17.97
N PRO A 40 1.70 -0.18 -18.10
CA PRO A 40 0.31 -0.02 -17.64
C PRO A 40 -0.63 -1.08 -18.23
N ARG A 41 -0.34 -1.55 -19.44
CA ARG A 41 -1.12 -2.57 -20.15
C ARG A 41 -1.01 -3.97 -19.54
N SER A 42 0.15 -4.32 -18.96
CA SER A 42 0.28 -5.57 -18.22
C SER A 42 -0.61 -5.55 -16.97
N GLN A 43 -0.67 -4.41 -16.30
CA GLN A 43 -1.44 -4.23 -15.07
C GLN A 43 -2.95 -4.31 -15.29
N THR A 44 -3.48 -3.73 -16.37
CA THR A 44 -4.91 -3.85 -16.70
C THR A 44 -5.31 -5.28 -17.06
N ARG A 45 -4.44 -6.03 -17.75
CA ARG A 45 -4.71 -7.45 -18.07
C ARG A 45 -4.72 -8.32 -16.83
N MET A 46 -3.79 -8.11 -15.90
CA MET A 46 -3.78 -8.80 -14.60
C MET A 46 -5.06 -8.56 -13.80
N ASN A 47 -5.66 -7.37 -13.92
CA ASN A 47 -6.89 -7.01 -13.23
C ASN A 47 -8.17 -7.28 -14.05
N GLY A 48 -8.09 -8.01 -15.17
CA GLY A 48 -9.24 -8.35 -16.00
C GLY A 48 -9.92 -7.15 -16.68
N VAL A 49 -9.22 -6.03 -16.79
CA VAL A 49 -9.73 -4.80 -17.42
C VAL A 49 -9.48 -4.88 -18.93
N PRO A 50 -10.51 -4.79 -19.78
CA PRO A 50 -10.36 -4.78 -21.23
C PRO A 50 -9.42 -3.65 -21.69
N ASP A 51 -8.57 -3.95 -22.68
CA ASP A 51 -7.63 -2.99 -23.28
C ASP A 51 -8.34 -1.73 -23.86
N GLN A 52 -9.65 -1.80 -24.07
CA GLN A 52 -10.49 -0.69 -24.54
C GLN A 52 -10.72 0.40 -23.46
N LEU A 53 -10.57 0.07 -22.18
CA LEU A 53 -10.71 1.02 -21.06
C LEU A 53 -9.38 1.74 -20.70
N LEU A 54 -8.31 1.46 -21.45
CA LEU A 54 -6.98 2.02 -21.29
C LEU A 54 -6.83 3.38 -22.01
N SER A 55 -7.60 4.37 -21.56
CA SER A 55 -7.42 5.75 -22.00
C SER A 55 -6.05 6.30 -21.59
N THR A 56 -5.66 7.44 -22.15
CA THR A 56 -4.40 8.12 -21.81
C THR A 56 -4.37 8.53 -20.34
N GLU A 57 -5.50 8.99 -19.82
CA GLU A 57 -5.72 9.37 -18.42
C GLU A 57 -5.54 8.14 -17.51
N THR A 58 -6.16 7.01 -17.86
CA THR A 58 -6.03 5.75 -17.11
C THR A 58 -4.57 5.28 -17.06
N LYS A 59 -3.83 5.36 -18.18
CA LYS A 59 -2.40 5.03 -18.21
C LYS A 59 -1.58 5.94 -17.32
N TYR A 60 -1.86 7.25 -17.31
CA TYR A 60 -1.19 8.21 -16.45
C TYR A 60 -1.43 7.91 -14.97
N LEU A 61 -2.69 7.65 -14.58
CA LEU A 61 -3.06 7.31 -13.21
C LEU A 61 -2.43 5.99 -12.74
N ILE A 62 -2.40 4.95 -13.59
CA ILE A 62 -1.72 3.68 -13.28
C ILE A 62 -0.23 3.90 -12.97
N ARG A 63 0.45 4.78 -13.72
CA ARG A 63 1.85 5.12 -13.46
C ARG A 63 2.02 5.88 -12.16
N ILE A 64 1.15 6.84 -11.84
CA ILE A 64 1.18 7.56 -10.55
C ILE A 64 1.02 6.58 -9.38
N PHE A 65 0.01 5.72 -9.43
CA PHE A 65 -0.22 4.72 -8.39
C PHE A 65 0.96 3.73 -8.28
N GLY A 66 1.53 3.33 -9.42
CA GLY A 66 2.73 2.50 -9.46
C GLY A 66 3.95 3.17 -8.81
N ALA A 67 4.22 4.43 -9.16
CA ALA A 67 5.30 5.21 -8.58
C ALA A 67 5.15 5.38 -7.06
N ARG A 68 3.92 5.58 -6.58
CA ARG A 68 3.61 5.63 -5.15
C ARG A 68 3.92 4.31 -4.44
N ALA A 69 3.46 3.19 -4.99
CA ALA A 69 3.74 1.87 -4.43
C ALA A 69 5.26 1.60 -4.38
N LEU A 70 5.97 1.93 -5.46
CA LEU A 70 7.42 1.83 -5.55
C LEU A 70 8.11 2.66 -4.45
N ALA A 71 7.73 3.93 -4.30
CA ALA A 71 8.29 4.83 -3.30
C ALA A 71 8.05 4.33 -1.86
N LEU A 72 6.85 3.85 -1.55
CA LEU A 72 6.54 3.29 -0.22
C LEU A 72 7.37 2.03 0.08
N GLY A 73 7.54 1.15 -0.91
CA GLY A 73 8.34 -0.08 -0.75
C GLY A 73 9.83 0.21 -0.59
N ILE A 74 10.40 1.08 -1.43
CA ILE A 74 11.80 1.53 -1.34
C ILE A 74 12.03 2.25 -0.01
N GLY A 75 11.14 3.17 0.35
CA GLY A 75 11.19 3.91 1.60
C GLY A 75 11.23 2.99 2.81
N TYR A 76 10.39 1.95 2.84
CA TYR A 76 10.41 0.96 3.92
C TYR A 76 11.71 0.15 3.98
N LEU A 77 12.15 -0.44 2.86
CA LEU A 77 13.32 -1.33 2.85
C LEU A 77 14.64 -0.58 3.13
N GLY A 78 14.76 0.64 2.60
CA GLY A 78 15.93 1.51 2.77
C GLY A 78 16.00 2.24 4.12
N SER A 79 14.97 2.14 4.96
CA SER A 79 14.91 2.83 6.25
C SER A 79 15.47 2.00 7.42
N ASP A 80 15.94 2.71 8.45
CA ASP A 80 16.16 2.16 9.78
C ASP A 80 14.83 1.77 10.49
N GLU A 81 14.93 1.16 11.67
CA GLU A 81 13.75 0.65 12.41
C GLU A 81 12.75 1.75 12.80
N LEU A 82 13.23 2.96 13.12
CA LEU A 82 12.36 4.08 13.50
C LEU A 82 11.59 4.59 12.28
N ASN A 83 12.29 4.78 11.17
CA ASN A 83 11.72 5.28 9.92
C ASN A 83 10.85 4.23 9.21
N ARG A 84 11.16 2.94 9.36
CA ARG A 84 10.30 1.84 8.90
C ARG A 84 8.88 1.94 9.44
N ARG A 85 8.72 2.30 10.71
CA ARG A 85 7.39 2.49 11.32
C ARG A 85 6.63 3.67 10.72
N ARG A 86 7.34 4.74 10.37
CA ARG A 86 6.74 5.89 9.66
C ARG A 86 6.25 5.47 8.28
N TRP A 87 7.05 4.72 7.54
CA TRP A 87 6.66 4.18 6.23
C TRP A 87 5.52 3.18 6.30
N GLN A 88 5.45 2.35 7.34
CA GLN A 88 4.30 1.46 7.59
C GLN A 88 3.01 2.27 7.82
N TYR A 89 3.08 3.34 8.61
CA TYR A 89 1.93 4.20 8.86
C TYR A 89 1.46 4.93 7.59
N LEU A 90 2.39 5.51 6.82
CA LEU A 90 2.09 6.11 5.52
C LEU A 90 1.49 5.08 4.56
N GLY A 91 2.06 3.87 4.54
CA GLY A 91 1.53 2.75 3.76
C GLY A 91 0.11 2.39 4.12
N LEU A 92 -0.19 2.23 5.42
CA LEU A 92 -1.54 1.97 5.92
C LEU A 92 -2.51 3.08 5.50
N MET A 93 -2.12 4.34 5.67
CA MET A 93 -2.96 5.49 5.32
C MET A 93 -3.32 5.47 3.83
N VAL A 94 -2.33 5.26 2.96
CA VAL A 94 -2.54 5.16 1.50
C VAL A 94 -3.48 4.00 1.17
N ASP A 95 -3.21 2.79 1.67
CA ASP A 95 -4.02 1.63 1.32
C ASP A 95 -5.46 1.77 1.85
N THR A 96 -5.64 2.39 3.02
CA THR A 96 -6.97 2.65 3.59
C THR A 96 -7.76 3.60 2.70
N LEU A 97 -7.13 4.69 2.24
CA LEU A 97 -7.77 5.65 1.34
C LEU A 97 -8.12 5.00 -0.01
N ASP A 98 -7.23 4.17 -0.56
CA ASP A 98 -7.49 3.44 -1.81
C ASP A 98 -8.71 2.50 -1.66
N ASN A 99 -8.79 1.77 -0.54
CA ASN A 99 -9.93 0.88 -0.25
C ASN A 99 -11.23 1.64 0.02
N LEU A 100 -11.18 2.78 0.73
CA LEU A 100 -12.34 3.63 0.94
C LEU A 100 -12.87 4.20 -0.37
N ASN A 101 -11.97 4.67 -1.25
CA ASN A 101 -12.36 5.16 -2.57
C ASN A 101 -13.04 4.05 -3.40
N ALA A 102 -12.49 2.84 -3.40
CA ALA A 102 -13.11 1.71 -4.08
C ALA A 102 -14.47 1.33 -3.48
N ALA A 103 -14.63 1.39 -2.16
CA ALA A 103 -15.90 1.12 -1.48
C ALA A 103 -16.96 2.21 -1.76
N MET A 104 -16.55 3.48 -1.84
CA MET A 104 -17.43 4.59 -2.24
C MET A 104 -17.93 4.39 -3.66
N GLU A 105 -17.03 4.04 -4.59
CA GLU A 105 -17.42 3.80 -5.98
C GLU A 105 -18.32 2.58 -6.12
N LEU A 106 -18.03 1.50 -5.39
CA LEU A 106 -18.85 0.28 -5.42
C LEU A 106 -20.29 0.53 -4.96
N LYS A 107 -20.51 1.45 -4.02
CA LYS A 107 -21.85 1.84 -3.56
C LYS A 107 -22.67 2.56 -4.63
N ASN A 108 -22.00 3.20 -5.60
CA ASN A 108 -22.66 3.93 -6.68
C ASN A 108 -23.00 3.03 -7.88
N LEU A 109 -22.57 1.77 -7.86
CA LEU A 109 -22.80 0.83 -8.96
C LEU A 109 -24.06 0.00 -8.72
N GLU A 110 -24.80 -0.25 -9.81
CA GLU A 110 -25.93 -1.15 -9.81
C GLU A 110 -25.49 -2.62 -9.70
N ARG A 111 -26.39 -3.47 -9.19
CA ARG A 111 -26.13 -4.89 -9.02
C ARG A 111 -26.04 -5.55 -10.41
N GLY A 112 -24.86 -6.09 -10.72
CA GLY A 112 -24.59 -6.73 -12.02
C GLY A 112 -23.72 -5.90 -12.96
N ASP A 113 -23.31 -4.68 -12.56
CA ASP A 113 -22.40 -3.87 -13.37
C ASP A 113 -21.04 -4.58 -13.55
N PRO A 114 -20.55 -4.74 -14.79
CA PRO A 114 -19.25 -5.38 -15.06
C PRO A 114 -18.07 -4.70 -14.36
N ARG A 115 -18.18 -3.41 -14.02
CA ARG A 115 -17.16 -2.64 -13.27
C ARG A 115 -16.98 -3.13 -11.83
N VAL A 116 -17.97 -3.81 -11.25
CA VAL A 116 -17.87 -4.41 -9.91
C VAL A 116 -16.71 -5.39 -9.85
N ARG A 117 -16.55 -6.26 -10.85
CA ARG A 117 -15.45 -7.24 -10.89
C ARG A 117 -14.08 -6.57 -10.95
N SER A 118 -13.96 -5.50 -11.76
CA SER A 118 -12.74 -4.70 -11.87
C SER A 118 -12.36 -4.04 -10.54
N LEU A 119 -13.32 -3.40 -9.87
CA LEU A 119 -13.13 -2.77 -8.56
C LEU A 119 -12.74 -3.80 -7.48
N LEU A 120 -13.40 -4.96 -7.45
CA LEU A 120 -13.06 -6.03 -6.52
C LEU A 120 -11.64 -6.57 -6.76
N SER A 121 -11.20 -6.68 -8.02
CA SER A 121 -9.83 -7.08 -8.35
C SER A 121 -8.82 -6.07 -7.81
N LEU A 122 -9.09 -4.77 -7.95
CA LEU A 122 -8.22 -3.71 -7.43
C LEU A 122 -8.14 -3.73 -5.89
N VAL A 123 -9.28 -3.91 -5.22
CA VAL A 123 -9.37 -4.08 -3.76
C VAL A 123 -8.62 -5.33 -3.30
N ALA A 124 -8.67 -6.43 -4.04
CA ALA A 124 -7.94 -7.64 -3.70
C ALA A 124 -6.42 -7.45 -3.71
N VAL A 125 -5.90 -6.49 -4.50
CA VAL A 125 -4.47 -6.15 -4.52
C VAL A 125 -4.08 -5.28 -3.32
N THR A 126 -4.88 -4.27 -2.97
CA THR A 126 -4.53 -3.30 -1.91
C THR A 126 -5.00 -3.69 -0.51
N GLY A 127 -6.09 -4.45 -0.42
CA GLY A 127 -6.70 -4.92 0.83
C GLY A 127 -5.74 -5.68 1.76
N PRO A 128 -4.92 -6.63 1.26
CA PRO A 128 -3.93 -7.32 2.09
C PRO A 128 -2.89 -6.37 2.71
N TYR A 129 -2.49 -5.31 2.00
CA TYR A 129 -1.56 -4.30 2.53
C TYR A 129 -2.22 -3.44 3.62
N ALA A 130 -3.48 -3.03 3.42
CA ALA A 130 -4.26 -2.32 4.42
C ALA A 130 -4.43 -3.16 5.70
N MET A 131 -4.77 -4.45 5.55
CA MET A 131 -4.92 -5.38 6.66
C MET A 131 -3.61 -5.54 7.44
N LEU A 132 -2.49 -5.73 6.74
CA LEU A 132 -1.17 -5.85 7.35
C LEU A 132 -0.77 -4.55 8.10
N GLY A 133 -1.05 -3.39 7.50
CA GLY A 133 -0.83 -2.10 8.15
C GLY A 133 -1.67 -1.93 9.42
N ALA A 134 -2.94 -2.33 9.40
CA ALA A 134 -3.84 -2.27 10.55
C ALA A 134 -3.35 -3.15 11.70
N VAL A 135 -2.91 -4.39 11.40
CA VAL A 135 -2.30 -5.30 12.39
C VAL A 135 -1.06 -4.66 13.02
N GLY A 136 -0.20 -4.03 12.22
CA GLY A 136 0.97 -3.31 12.75
C GLY A 136 0.63 -2.09 13.60
N ALA A 137 -0.43 -1.35 13.24
CA ALA A 137 -0.91 -0.21 14.02
C ALA A 137 -1.49 -0.67 15.37
N ILE A 138 -2.32 -1.71 15.38
CA ILE A 138 -2.86 -2.30 16.60
C ILE A 138 -1.72 -2.74 17.51
N GLN A 139 -0.74 -3.51 16.99
CA GLN A 139 0.41 -3.97 17.78
C GLN A 139 1.20 -2.81 18.43
N ARG A 140 1.31 -1.66 17.75
CA ARG A 140 1.94 -0.46 18.32
C ARG A 140 1.20 0.09 19.54
N HIS A 141 -0.14 0.02 19.56
CA HIS A 141 -0.95 0.50 20.67
C HIS A 141 -0.88 -0.42 21.90
N TRP A 142 -0.73 -1.73 21.71
CA TRP A 142 -0.63 -2.71 22.81
C TRP A 142 0.72 -2.72 23.54
N VAL A 143 1.77 -2.16 22.94
CA VAL A 143 3.14 -2.16 23.51
C VAL A 143 3.49 -0.81 24.14
N ARG A 144 2.57 0.15 24.14
CA ARG A 144 2.65 1.41 24.90
C ARG A 144 2.02 1.22 26.28
#